data_AF-A0A699Q0S8-F1
#
_entry.id   AF-A0A699Q0S8-F1
#
_cell.length_a   1.000
_cell.length_b   1.000
_cell.length_c   1.000
_cell.angle_alpha   90.00
_cell.angle_beta   90.00
_cell.angle_gamma   90.00
#
_symmetry.space_group_name_H-M   'P 1'
#
loop_
_entity.id
_entity.type
_entity.pdbx_description
1 polymer ?
#
loop_
_entity_poly.entity_id
_entity_poly.type
_entity_poly.pdbx_seq_one_letter_code
_entity_poly.pdbx_strand_id
1 'polypeptide(L)'
;MVQNSRIQCYNCKEYGHVARECQKPKRAKDAAYHREKMLLYKQEEARIQLNLNKLIGEMILTMNLMIKNWKHITCTWLNFNRFLQMMLTLDLSLTKSQNKSEQIEQHDEDVDLAKESELLASLIAKLKCEIDESKNRNTLLETS
;
A
#
# COMPACT_ATOMS: atom_id res chain seq x y z
N MET A 1 -44.21 5.92 32.22
CA MET A 1 -45.07 6.32 31.08
C MET A 1 -44.21 7.08 30.09
N VAL A 2 -43.94 6.53 28.90
CA VAL A 2 -43.12 7.21 27.88
C VAL A 2 -44.00 8.24 27.17
N GLN A 3 -43.59 9.51 27.16
CA GLN A 3 -44.28 10.55 26.40
C GLN A 3 -43.97 10.39 24.90
N ASN A 4 -44.82 9.66 24.18
CA ASN A 4 -44.73 9.43 22.74
C ASN A 4 -45.17 10.63 21.88
N SER A 5 -45.29 11.83 22.47
CA SER A 5 -45.86 13.03 21.83
C SER A 5 -45.14 13.51 20.55
N ARG A 6 -43.89 13.09 20.32
CA ARG A 6 -43.11 13.40 19.10
C ARG A 6 -43.17 12.34 18.01
N ILE A 7 -43.80 11.19 18.26
CA ILE A 7 -43.88 10.09 17.30
C ILE A 7 -45.13 10.27 16.44
N GLN A 8 -44.95 10.36 15.12
CA GLN A 8 -46.06 10.36 14.17
C GLN A 8 -46.47 8.93 13.77
N CYS A 9 -47.75 8.61 13.94
CA CYS A 9 -48.32 7.34 13.51
C CYS A 9 -48.37 7.26 11.98
N TYR A 10 -47.73 6.25 11.39
CA TYR A 10 -47.71 6.06 9.94
C TYR A 10 -49.10 5.73 9.35
N ASN A 11 -50.00 5.15 10.18
CA ASN A 11 -51.34 4.75 9.76
C ASN A 11 -52.30 5.95 9.63
N CYS A 12 -52.44 6.76 10.69
CA CYS A 12 -53.38 7.88 10.75
C CYS A 12 -52.76 9.28 10.66
N LYS A 13 -51.42 9.38 10.61
CA LYS A 13 -50.64 10.64 10.55
C LYS A 13 -50.74 11.55 11.78
N GLU A 14 -51.35 11.08 12.87
CA GLU A 14 -51.41 11.80 14.15
C GLU A 14 -50.19 11.52 15.03
N TYR A 15 -49.86 12.46 15.91
CA TYR A 15 -48.77 12.32 16.87
C TYR A 15 -49.22 11.63 18.16
N GLY A 16 -48.29 11.03 18.90
CA GLY A 16 -48.54 10.50 20.24
C GLY A 16 -48.56 8.97 20.36
N HIS A 17 -48.53 8.24 19.25
CA HIS A 17 -48.57 6.76 19.26
C HIS A 17 -47.87 6.16 18.03
N VAL A 18 -47.45 4.90 18.14
CA VAL A 18 -46.92 4.14 17.00
C VAL A 18 -48.06 3.47 16.23
N ALA A 19 -47.82 3.15 14.94
CA ALA A 19 -48.84 2.54 14.09
C ALA A 19 -49.42 1.21 14.61
N ARG A 20 -48.69 0.50 15.49
CA ARG A 20 -49.16 -0.74 16.15
C ARG A 20 -50.21 -0.49 17.22
N GLU A 21 -50.21 0.69 17.83
CA GLU A 21 -51.14 1.12 18.89
C GLU A 21 -52.32 1.92 18.32
N CYS A 22 -52.37 2.11 16.99
CA CYS A 22 -53.39 2.91 16.34
C CYS A 22 -54.74 2.19 16.38
N GLN A 23 -55.75 2.84 16.97
CA GLN A 23 -57.12 2.32 17.02
C GLN A 23 -57.88 2.50 15.69
N LYS A 24 -57.36 3.34 14.77
CA LYS A 24 -57.97 3.54 13.45
C LYS A 24 -57.68 2.33 12.54
N PRO A 25 -58.59 1.97 11.62
CA PRO A 25 -58.38 0.86 10.70
C PRO A 25 -57.10 1.07 9.87
N LYS A 26 -56.50 -0.03 9.39
CA LYS A 26 -55.30 0.04 8.57
C LYS A 26 -55.58 0.84 7.29
N ARG A 27 -54.65 1.74 6.95
CA ARG A 27 -54.68 2.53 5.73
C ARG A 27 -54.74 1.60 4.52
N ALA A 28 -55.61 1.92 3.58
CA ALA A 28 -55.67 1.21 2.29
C ALA A 28 -54.36 1.41 1.51
N LYS A 29 -53.92 0.35 0.82
CA LYS A 29 -52.76 0.42 -0.09
C LYS A 29 -53.16 1.04 -1.43
N ASP A 30 -53.61 2.28 -1.37
CA ASP A 30 -54.01 3.05 -2.54
C ASP A 30 -52.78 3.56 -3.32
N ALA A 31 -53.04 4.20 -4.47
CA ALA A 31 -51.98 4.76 -5.29
C ALA A 31 -51.11 5.77 -4.53
N ALA A 32 -51.68 6.52 -3.56
CA ALA A 32 -50.94 7.47 -2.75
C ALA A 32 -49.94 6.78 -1.81
N TYR A 33 -50.35 5.68 -1.16
CA TYR A 33 -49.47 4.84 -0.35
C TYR A 33 -48.28 4.32 -1.15
N HIS A 34 -48.53 3.80 -2.36
CA HIS A 34 -47.47 3.26 -3.22
C HIS A 34 -46.49 4.35 -3.66
N ARG A 35 -46.97 5.55 -4.02
CA ARG A 35 -46.11 6.68 -4.37
C ARG A 35 -45.25 7.13 -3.19
N GLU A 36 -45.83 7.30 -2.01
CA GLU A 36 -45.10 7.66 -0.78
C GLU A 36 -43.99 6.65 -0.48
N LYS A 37 -44.29 5.36 -0.61
CA LYS A 37 -43.33 4.28 -0.37
C LYS A 37 -42.18 4.28 -1.39
N MET A 38 -42.45 4.54 -2.67
CA MET A 38 -41.40 4.64 -3.71
C MET A 38 -40.47 5.83 -3.46
N LEU A 39 -41.01 6.97 -3.03
CA LEU A 39 -40.20 8.15 -2.69
C LEU A 39 -39.24 7.86 -1.53
N LEU A 40 -39.72 7.15 -0.49
CA LEU A 40 -38.88 6.75 0.63
C LEU A 40 -37.74 5.83 0.19
N TYR A 41 -38.00 4.84 -0.67
CA TYR A 41 -36.94 3.98 -1.20
C TYR A 41 -35.90 4.75 -2.01
N LYS A 42 -36.35 5.66 -2.88
CA LYS A 42 -35.44 6.50 -3.68
C LYS A 42 -34.58 7.40 -2.80
N GLN A 43 -35.15 7.95 -1.72
CA GLN A 43 -34.40 8.76 -0.76
C GLN A 43 -33.37 7.93 0.00
N GLU A 44 -33.73 6.72 0.43
CA GLU A 44 -32.79 5.81 1.11
C GLU A 44 -31.67 5.36 0.19
N GLU A 45 -31.97 5.03 -1.07
CA GLU A 45 -30.97 4.70 -2.08
C GLU A 45 -29.99 5.85 -2.31
N ALA A 46 -30.50 7.08 -2.47
CA ALA A 46 -29.67 8.28 -2.59
C ALA A 46 -28.79 8.50 -1.35
N ARG A 47 -29.31 8.24 -0.15
CA ARG A 47 -28.56 8.32 1.10
C ARG A 47 -27.44 7.27 1.16
N ILE A 48 -27.72 6.02 0.77
CA ILE A 48 -26.71 4.95 0.71
C ILE A 48 -25.61 5.32 -0.29
N GLN A 49 -25.98 5.78 -1.49
CA GLN A 49 -25.05 6.23 -2.52
C GLN A 49 -24.17 7.38 -2.03
N LEU A 50 -24.75 8.38 -1.37
CA LEU A 50 -23.99 9.49 -0.79
C LEU A 50 -22.99 9.00 0.26
N ASN A 51 -23.40 8.11 1.15
CA ASN A 51 -22.53 7.55 2.19
C ASN A 51 -21.38 6.74 1.58
N LEU A 52 -21.66 5.93 0.55
CA LEU A 52 -20.63 5.18 -0.19
C LEU A 52 -19.61 6.13 -0.83
N ASN A 53 -20.09 7.16 -1.54
CA ASN A 53 -19.21 8.16 -2.17
C ASN A 53 -18.35 8.90 -1.14
N LYS A 54 -18.91 9.22 0.03
CA LYS A 54 -18.17 9.84 1.12
C LYS A 54 -17.04 8.93 1.64
N LEU A 55 -17.36 7.67 1.94
CA LEU A 55 -16.38 6.68 2.41
C LEU A 55 -15.28 6.44 1.37
N ILE A 56 -15.65 6.31 0.09
CA ILE A 56 -14.70 6.17 -1.01
C ILE A 56 -13.80 7.40 -1.09
N GLY A 57 -14.35 8.60 -0.97
CA GLY A 57 -13.58 9.85 -0.97
C GLY A 57 -12.55 9.91 0.17
N GLU A 58 -12.96 9.55 1.39
CA GLU A 58 -12.06 9.47 2.55
C GLU A 58 -10.96 8.41 2.34
N MET A 59 -11.30 7.26 1.76
CA MET A 59 -10.35 6.21 1.41
C MET A 59 -9.33 6.69 0.36
N ILE A 60 -9.77 7.39 -0.68
CA ILE A 60 -8.88 7.95 -1.70
C ILE A 60 -7.93 8.99 -1.09
N LEU A 61 -8.44 9.87 -0.21
CA LEU A 61 -7.60 10.87 0.47
C LEU A 61 -6.52 10.19 1.31
N THR A 62 -6.88 9.21 2.14
CA THR A 62 -5.92 8.48 2.98
C THR A 62 -4.89 7.73 2.14
N MET A 63 -5.30 7.07 1.04
CA MET A 63 -4.37 6.46 0.09
C MET A 63 -3.40 7.47 -0.52
N ASN A 64 -3.89 8.65 -0.93
CA ASN A 64 -3.04 9.71 -1.48
C ASN A 64 -2.01 10.22 -0.47
N LEU A 65 -2.41 10.39 0.80
CA LEU A 65 -1.50 10.73 1.89
C LEU A 65 -0.44 9.65 2.11
N MET A 66 -0.84 8.38 2.13
CA MET A 66 0.08 7.25 2.26
C MET A 66 1.08 7.18 1.09
N ILE A 67 0.62 7.37 -0.15
CA ILE A 67 1.48 7.40 -1.34
C ILE A 67 2.46 8.57 -1.27
N LYS A 68 2.03 9.76 -0.86
CA LYS A 68 2.91 10.92 -0.69
C LYS A 68 3.98 10.65 0.38
N ASN A 69 3.59 10.08 1.50
CA ASN A 69 4.53 9.72 2.57
C ASN A 69 5.53 8.65 2.09
N TRP A 70 5.06 7.61 1.40
CA TRP A 70 5.92 6.59 0.81
C TRP A 70 6.95 7.19 -0.16
N LYS A 71 6.50 8.05 -1.08
CA LYS A 71 7.39 8.77 -2.00
C LYS A 71 8.46 9.56 -1.25
N HIS A 72 8.06 10.27 -0.20
CA HIS A 72 9.00 11.02 0.63
C HIS A 72 10.05 10.09 1.28
N ILE A 73 9.62 9.00 1.91
CA ILE A 73 10.51 8.00 2.54
C ILE A 73 11.49 7.42 1.52
N THR A 74 11.01 7.01 0.34
CA THR A 74 11.89 6.47 -0.71
C THR A 74 12.90 7.50 -1.22
N CYS A 75 12.51 8.77 -1.33
CA CYS A 75 13.41 9.85 -1.75
C CYS A 75 14.51 10.08 -0.70
N THR A 76 14.13 10.15 0.58
CA THR A 76 15.10 10.29 1.67
C THR A 76 16.09 9.12 1.70
N TRP A 77 15.60 7.90 1.54
CA TRP A 77 16.44 6.69 1.50
C TRP A 77 17.40 6.69 0.29
N LEU A 78 16.93 7.06 -0.91
CA LEU A 78 17.78 7.17 -2.09
C LEU A 78 18.88 8.22 -1.93
N ASN A 79 18.54 9.38 -1.35
CA ASN A 79 19.51 10.45 -1.08
C ASN A 79 20.56 10.01 -0.05
N PHE A 80 20.13 9.31 1.00
CA PHE A 80 21.05 8.76 2.00
C PHE A 80 21.98 7.71 1.40
N ASN A 81 21.46 6.79 0.59
CA ASN A 81 22.29 5.80 -0.11
C ASN A 81 23.30 6.44 -1.07
N ARG A 82 22.90 7.51 -1.78
CA ARG A 82 23.81 8.27 -2.64
C ARG A 82 24.93 8.95 -1.83
N PHE A 83 24.62 9.45 -0.65
CA PHE A 83 25.61 10.01 0.26
C PHE A 83 26.58 8.94 0.77
N LEU A 84 26.08 7.76 1.17
CA LEU A 84 26.93 6.63 1.56
C LEU A 84 27.84 6.18 0.42
N GLN A 85 27.33 6.12 -0.81
CA GLN A 85 28.13 5.78 -1.99
C GLN A 85 29.24 6.81 -2.21
N MET A 86 28.95 8.11 -2.05
CA MET A 86 29.95 9.17 -2.18
C MET A 86 31.05 9.06 -1.11
N MET A 87 30.69 8.79 0.14
CA MET A 87 31.64 8.57 1.24
C MET A 87 32.55 7.36 0.95
N LEU A 88 31.98 6.23 0.54
CA LEU A 88 32.76 5.03 0.18
C LEU A 88 33.73 5.29 -0.98
N THR A 89 33.33 6.08 -1.98
CA THR A 89 34.24 6.46 -3.09
C THR A 89 35.36 7.40 -2.66
N LEU A 90 35.12 8.27 -1.68
CA LEU A 90 36.16 9.13 -1.11
C LEU A 90 37.18 8.30 -0.32
N ASP A 91 36.74 7.33 0.46
CA ASP A 91 37.61 6.39 1.18
C ASP A 91 38.46 5.54 0.22
N LEU A 92 37.88 5.07 -0.89
CA LEU A 92 38.61 4.35 -1.95
C LEU A 92 39.67 5.24 -2.65
N SER A 93 39.38 6.53 -2.77
CA SER A 93 40.29 7.49 -3.40
C SER A 93 41.45 7.86 -2.46
N LEU A 94 41.16 8.01 -1.17
CA LEU A 94 42.15 8.29 -0.12
C LEU A 94 43.10 7.10 0.06
N THR A 95 42.55 5.88 0.14
CA THR A 95 43.34 4.64 0.23
C THR A 95 44.19 4.41 -1.02
N LYS A 96 43.66 4.67 -2.23
CA LYS A 96 44.45 4.59 -3.47
C LYS A 96 45.59 5.61 -3.52
N SER A 97 45.41 6.79 -2.93
CA SER A 97 46.46 7.81 -2.78
C SER A 97 47.53 7.39 -1.77
N GLN A 98 47.15 6.77 -0.65
CA GLN A 98 48.07 6.26 0.38
C GLN A 98 48.85 5.04 -0.13
N ASN A 99 48.18 4.12 -0.84
CA ASN A 99 48.82 2.97 -1.50
C ASN A 99 49.82 3.42 -2.58
N LYS A 100 49.58 4.54 -3.27
CA LYS A 100 50.53 5.09 -4.26
C LYS A 100 51.79 5.67 -3.62
N SER A 101 51.72 6.14 -2.37
CA SER A 101 52.91 6.54 -1.61
C SER A 101 53.65 5.35 -0.99
N GLU A 102 52.92 4.30 -0.58
CA GLU A 102 53.52 3.07 0.01
C GLU A 102 54.15 2.14 -1.05
N GLN A 103 53.60 2.07 -2.27
CA GLN A 103 54.14 1.26 -3.39
C GLN A 103 55.54 1.68 -3.90
N ILE A 104 56.10 2.79 -3.42
CA ILE A 104 57.47 3.19 -3.79
C ILE A 104 58.53 2.39 -3.02
N GLU A 105 58.18 1.73 -1.89
CA GLU A 105 59.15 1.01 -1.05
C GLU A 105 59.02 -0.54 -1.04
N GLN A 106 57.96 -1.15 -1.60
CA GLN A 106 57.74 -2.61 -1.53
C GLN A 106 57.30 -3.20 -2.89
N HIS A 107 58.26 -3.48 -3.78
CA HIS A 107 57.98 -3.98 -5.14
C HIS A 107 58.03 -5.53 -5.28
N ASP A 108 58.28 -6.32 -4.23
CA ASP A 108 58.50 -7.77 -4.39
C ASP A 108 57.34 -8.70 -3.92
N GLU A 109 56.26 -8.20 -3.30
CA GLU A 109 55.14 -9.06 -2.82
C GLU A 109 53.84 -8.98 -3.68
N ASP A 110 53.70 -8.02 -4.60
CA ASP A 110 52.45 -7.74 -5.35
C ASP A 110 52.14 -8.75 -6.48
N VAL A 111 53.12 -9.56 -6.89
CA VAL A 111 52.97 -10.55 -7.96
C VAL A 111 52.14 -11.77 -7.52
N ASP A 112 52.08 -12.06 -6.21
CA ASP A 112 51.38 -13.24 -5.70
C ASP A 112 49.89 -12.96 -5.47
N LEU A 113 49.55 -11.76 -4.94
CA LEU A 113 48.17 -11.33 -4.71
C LEU A 113 47.36 -11.15 -6.01
N ALA A 114 48.02 -10.73 -7.09
CA ALA A 114 47.40 -10.59 -8.40
C ALA A 114 46.94 -11.94 -8.96
N LYS A 115 47.73 -13.00 -8.74
CA LYS A 115 47.37 -14.38 -9.14
C LYS A 115 46.23 -14.92 -8.30
N GLU A 116 46.22 -14.65 -7.00
CA GLU A 116 45.11 -15.02 -6.12
C GLU A 116 43.80 -14.30 -6.51
N SER A 117 43.89 -13.02 -6.89
CA SER A 117 42.73 -12.24 -7.36
C SER A 117 42.16 -12.76 -8.69
N GLU A 118 43.04 -13.18 -9.61
CA GLU A 118 42.64 -13.80 -10.87
C GLU A 118 42.01 -15.19 -10.65
N LEU A 119 42.56 -15.99 -9.74
CA LEU A 119 41.99 -17.28 -9.34
C LEU A 119 40.60 -17.11 -8.68
N LEU A 120 40.44 -16.13 -7.80
CA LEU A 120 39.16 -15.83 -7.15
C LEU A 120 38.11 -15.35 -8.17
N ALA A 121 38.49 -14.50 -9.14
CA ALA A 121 37.59 -14.06 -10.19
C ALA A 121 37.09 -15.24 -11.06
N SER A 122 37.98 -16.19 -11.37
CA SER A 122 37.65 -17.43 -12.09
C SER A 122 36.69 -18.33 -11.29
N LEU A 123 36.94 -18.50 -10.00
CA LEU A 123 36.07 -19.25 -9.09
C LEU A 123 34.67 -18.64 -8.96
N ILE A 124 34.57 -17.31 -8.85
CA ILE A 124 33.29 -16.60 -8.78
C ILE A 124 32.49 -16.78 -10.08
N ALA A 125 33.15 -16.70 -11.24
CA ALA A 125 32.50 -16.91 -12.52
C ALA A 125 31.93 -18.33 -12.63
N LYS A 126 32.68 -19.33 -12.18
CA LYS A 126 32.28 -20.73 -12.22
C LYS A 126 31.08 -21.03 -11.31
N LEU A 127 31.11 -20.53 -10.08
CA LEU A 127 29.99 -20.69 -9.13
C LEU A 127 28.72 -20.01 -9.63
N LYS A 128 28.83 -18.86 -10.31
CA LYS A 128 27.67 -18.20 -10.91
C LYS A 128 27.02 -19.05 -12.00
N CYS A 129 27.82 -19.63 -12.89
CA CYS A 129 27.30 -20.53 -13.92
C CYS A 129 26.60 -21.76 -13.32
N GLU A 130 27.19 -22.40 -12.31
CA GLU A 130 26.57 -23.57 -11.64
C GLU A 130 25.23 -23.22 -10.96
N ILE A 131 25.16 -22.03 -10.34
CA ILE A 131 23.92 -21.53 -9.74
C ILE A 131 22.85 -21.30 -10.80
N ASP A 132 23.19 -20.66 -11.92
CA ASP A 132 22.20 -20.36 -12.97
C ASP A 132 21.71 -21.63 -13.68
N GLU A 133 22.57 -22.62 -13.88
CA GLU A 133 22.15 -23.94 -14.32
C GLU A 133 21.22 -24.63 -13.31
N SER A 134 21.52 -24.53 -12.01
CA SER A 134 20.67 -25.13 -10.96
C SER A 134 19.28 -24.49 -10.90
N LYS A 135 19.20 -23.16 -11.10
CA LYS A 135 17.94 -22.42 -11.18
C LYS A 135 17.13 -22.86 -12.41
N ASN A 136 17.79 -23.01 -13.55
CA ASN A 136 17.13 -23.43 -14.79
C ASN A 136 16.58 -24.87 -14.68
N ARG A 137 17.32 -25.76 -14.02
CA ARG A 137 16.85 -27.14 -13.71
C ARG A 137 15.63 -27.13 -12.77
N ASN A 138 15.58 -26.26 -11.76
CA ASN A 138 14.44 -26.17 -10.84
C ASN A 138 13.18 -25.60 -11.51
N THR A 139 13.31 -24.58 -12.38
CA THR A 139 12.17 -24.05 -13.14
C THR A 139 11.57 -25.06 -14.12
N LEU A 140 12.36 -26.02 -14.62
CA LEU A 140 11.91 -27.06 -15.54
C LEU A 140 11.20 -28.22 -14.82
N LEU A 141 11.50 -28.44 -13.53
CA LEU A 141 10.83 -29.42 -12.68
C LEU A 141 9.53 -28.89 -12.07
N GLU A 142 9.37 -27.58 -11.87
CA GLU A 142 8.13 -26.95 -11.38
C GLU A 142 7.05 -26.77 -12.48
N THR A 143 7.43 -26.94 -13.76
CA THR A 143 6.53 -26.78 -14.92
C THR A 143 6.08 -28.09 -15.57
N SER A 144 6.47 -29.25 -15.01
CA SER A 144 5.94 -30.59 -15.36
C SER A 144 4.95 -31.08 -14.32
#